data_AF-A0A3D6DXD7-F1
#
_entry.id   AF-A0A3D6DXD7-F1
#
_cell.length_a   1.000
_cell.length_b   1.000
_cell.length_c   1.000
_cell.angle_alpha   90.00
_cell.angle_beta   90.00
_cell.angle_gamma   90.00
#
_symmetry.space_group_name_H-M   'P 1'
#
loop_
_entity.id
_entity.type
_entity.pdbx_description
1 polymer ?
#
loop_
_entity_poly.entity_id
_entity_poly.type
_entity_poly.pdbx_seq_one_letter_code
_entity_poly.pdbx_strand_id
1 'polypeptide(L)' 'MKTALKNTLTAARRHWLRFQMASLEIQIDGMAEAIEAVDDPLLRLRIGTARAVARRELARLRAEYNSTLPAGKRVVWGWA' A
#
# COMPACT_ATOMS: atom_id res chain seq x y z
N MET A 1 13.96 -20.85 21.76
CA MET A 1 12.93 -21.08 20.71
C MET A 1 11.90 -19.97 20.54
N LYS A 2 11.33 -19.38 21.62
CA LYS A 2 10.28 -18.35 21.51
C LYS A 2 10.71 -17.12 20.68
N THR A 3 11.96 -16.68 20.79
CA THR A 3 12.47 -15.50 20.06
C THR A 3 12.62 -15.73 18.56
N ALA A 4 13.12 -16.91 18.15
CA ALA A 4 13.27 -17.26 16.74
C ALA A 4 11.90 -17.28 16.04
N LEU A 5 10.90 -17.92 16.65
CA LEU A 5 9.53 -17.95 16.12
C LEU A 5 8.91 -16.55 15.99
N LYS A 6 9.09 -15.69 17.00
CA LYS A 6 8.63 -14.30 16.95
C LYS A 6 9.29 -13.53 15.81
N ASN A 7 10.60 -13.67 15.64
CA ASN A 7 11.34 -12.99 14.57
C ASN A 7 10.88 -13.46 13.18
N THR A 8 10.65 -14.76 13.00
CA THR A 8 10.14 -15.31 11.74
C THR A 8 8.73 -14.80 11.44
N LEU A 9 7.84 -14.75 12.43
CA LEU A 9 6.49 -14.22 12.26
C LEU A 9 6.48 -12.73 11.90
N THR A 10 7.33 -11.93 12.56
CA THR A 10 7.49 -10.51 12.21
C THR A 10 8.06 -10.34 10.80
N ALA A 11 9.00 -11.18 10.38
CA ALA A 11 9.53 -11.15 9.02
C ALA A 11 8.46 -11.52 7.97
N ALA A 12 7.67 -12.57 8.23
CA ALA A 12 6.56 -12.98 7.38
C ALA A 12 5.50 -11.85 7.27
N ARG A 13 5.12 -11.23 8.38
CA ARG A 13 4.21 -10.08 8.39
C ARG A 13 4.75 -8.92 7.55
N ARG A 14 6.04 -8.60 7.66
CA ARG A 14 6.67 -7.55 6.84
C ARG A 14 6.63 -7.86 5.35
N HIS A 15 6.90 -9.11 4.98
CA HIS A 15 6.84 -9.53 3.58
C HIS A 15 5.42 -9.44 3.03
N TRP A 16 4.44 -9.89 3.81
CA TRP A 16 3.01 -9.80 3.45
C TRP A 16 2.54 -8.35 3.30
N LEU A 17 2.95 -7.45 4.21
CA LEU A 17 2.65 -6.02 4.09
C LEU A 17 3.28 -5.41 2.83
N ARG A 18 4.52 -5.78 2.49
CA ARG A 18 5.15 -5.33 1.23
C ARG A 18 4.39 -5.81 0.00
N PHE A 19 3.97 -7.07 -0.01
CA PHE A 19 3.16 -7.60 -1.10
C PHE A 19 1.86 -6.80 -1.27
N GLN A 20 1.12 -6.56 -0.18
CA GLN A 20 -0.11 -5.77 -0.23
C GLN A 20 0.13 -4.33 -0.70
N MET A 21 1.20 -3.68 -0.22
CA MET A 21 1.56 -2.32 -0.66
C MET A 21 1.88 -2.29 -2.16
N ALA A 22 2.68 -3.23 -2.67
CA ALA A 22 3.03 -3.32 -4.08
C ALA A 22 1.80 -3.56 -4.97
N SER A 23 0.88 -4.43 -4.53
CA SER A 23 -0.38 -4.66 -5.26
C SER A 23 -1.24 -3.40 -5.34
N LEU A 24 -1.32 -2.61 -4.27
CA LEU A 24 -2.04 -1.33 -4.28
C LEU A 24 -1.35 -0.29 -5.15
N GLU A 25 -0.02 -0.21 -5.14
CA GLU A 25 0.75 0.69 -6.01
C GLU A 25 0.43 0.40 -7.49
N ILE A 26 0.51 -0.87 -7.90
CA ILE A 26 0.13 -1.31 -9.27
C ILE A 26 -1.33 -0.95 -9.58
N GLN A 27 -2.25 -1.17 -8.64
CA GLN A 27 -3.65 -0.83 -8.84
C GLN A 27 -3.89 0.67 -9.01
N ILE A 28 -3.20 1.50 -8.21
CA ILE A 28 -3.29 2.96 -8.26
C ILE A 28 -2.77 3.49 -9.58
N ASP A 29 -1.66 2.91 -10.07
CA ASP A 29 -1.05 3.27 -11.35
C ASP A 29 -1.97 2.87 -12.51
N GLY A 30 -2.49 1.63 -12.50
CA GLY A 30 -3.46 1.18 -13.50
C GLY A 30 -4.75 2.01 -13.51
N MET A 31 -5.23 2.49 -12.35
CA MET A 31 -6.36 3.44 -12.30
C MET A 31 -6.00 4.81 -12.87
N ALA A 32 -4.75 5.26 -12.72
CA ALA A 32 -4.26 6.50 -13.30
C ALA A 32 -4.17 6.40 -14.83
N GLU A 33 -3.75 5.26 -15.37
CA GLU A 33 -3.75 5.02 -16.80
C GLU A 33 -5.18 4.89 -17.35
N ALA A 34 -6.04 4.14 -16.67
CA ALA A 34 -7.41 3.91 -17.10
C ALA A 34 -8.24 5.21 -17.16
N ILE A 35 -8.02 6.16 -16.25
CA ILE A 35 -8.78 7.41 -16.28
C ILE A 35 -8.51 8.23 -17.55
N GLU A 36 -7.31 8.15 -18.13
CA GLU A 36 -6.96 8.86 -19.36
C GLU A 36 -7.66 8.28 -20.59
N ALA A 37 -8.05 7.01 -20.56
CA ALA A 37 -8.73 6.32 -21.66
C ALA A 37 -10.27 6.37 -21.58
N VAL A 38 -10.83 7.04 -20.57
CA VAL A 38 -12.28 7.05 -20.32
C VAL A 38 -12.86 8.46 -20.50
N ASP A 39 -13.78 8.60 -21.45
CA ASP A 39 -14.50 9.85 -21.71
C ASP A 39 -15.74 10.05 -20.82
N ASP A 40 -16.38 8.97 -20.36
CA ASP A 40 -17.59 9.06 -19.51
C ASP A 40 -17.27 9.75 -18.17
N PRO A 41 -17.83 10.95 -17.90
CA PRO A 41 -17.54 11.69 -16.68
C PRO A 41 -17.90 10.92 -15.41
N LEU A 42 -18.95 10.10 -15.44
CA LEU A 42 -19.38 9.33 -14.27
C LEU A 42 -18.36 8.22 -13.96
N LEU A 43 -17.91 7.50 -14.98
CA LEU A 43 -16.89 6.47 -14.80
C LEU A 43 -15.54 7.08 -14.36
N ARG A 44 -15.15 8.24 -14.89
CA ARG A 44 -13.96 8.98 -14.41
C ARG A 44 -14.05 9.31 -12.92
N LEU A 45 -15.20 9.83 -12.46
CA LEU A 45 -15.45 10.12 -11.04
C LEU A 45 -15.35 8.85 -10.16
N ARG A 46 -15.90 7.73 -10.63
CA ARG A 46 -15.84 6.44 -9.93
C ARG A 46 -14.40 5.92 -9.84
N ILE A 47 -13.63 5.97 -10.92
CA ILE A 47 -12.21 5.59 -10.94
C ILE A 47 -11.42 6.48 -9.99
N GLY A 48 -11.60 7.80 -10.06
CA GLY A 48 -10.94 8.75 -9.15
C GLY A 48 -11.26 8.48 -7.68
N THR A 49 -12.52 8.16 -7.36
CA THR A 49 -12.94 7.79 -6.01
C THR A 49 -12.28 6.49 -5.54
N ALA A 50 -12.29 5.45 -6.37
CA ALA A 50 -11.64 4.18 -6.06
C ALA A 50 -10.13 4.37 -5.83
N ARG A 51 -9.47 5.18 -6.68
CA ARG A 51 -8.05 5.52 -6.54
C ARG A 51 -7.76 6.25 -5.23
N ALA A 52 -8.63 7.18 -4.82
CA ALA A 52 -8.50 7.87 -3.54
C ALA A 52 -8.62 6.90 -2.34
N VAL A 53 -9.52 5.92 -2.40
CA VAL A 53 -9.65 4.87 -1.37
C VAL A 53 -8.39 3.99 -1.34
N ALA A 54 -7.89 3.56 -2.50
CA ALA A 54 -6.67 2.76 -2.59
C ALA A 54 -5.45 3.50 -2.02
N ARG A 55 -5.30 4.80 -2.29
CA ARG A 55 -4.22 5.64 -1.72
C ARG A 55 -4.30 5.74 -0.20
N ARG A 56 -5.50 5.86 0.37
CA ARG A 56 -5.71 5.85 1.84
C ARG A 56 -5.30 4.52 2.44
N GLU A 57 -5.67 3.42 1.79
CA GLU A 57 -5.31 2.08 2.25
C GLU A 57 -3.79 1.83 2.16
N LEU A 58 -3.15 2.30 1.09
CA LEU A 58 -1.69 2.26 0.97
C LEU A 58 -1.02 3.05 2.10
N ALA A 59 -1.53 4.24 2.44
CA ALA A 59 -1.02 5.02 3.57
C ALA A 59 -1.19 4.28 4.92
N ARG A 60 -2.34 3.62 5.12
CA ARG A 60 -2.60 2.78 6.30
C ARG A 60 -1.59 1.63 6.40
N LEU A 61 -1.37 0.88 5.32
CA LEU A 61 -0.42 -0.22 5.28
C LEU A 61 1.04 0.24 5.46
N ARG A 62 1.40 1.40 4.92
CA ARG A 62 2.72 2.02 5.14
C ARG A 62 2.96 2.39 6.61
N ALA A 63 1.93 2.85 7.31
CA ALA A 63 1.98 3.08 8.75
C ALA A 63 2.10 1.76 9.53
N GLU A 64 1.31 0.75 9.15
CA GLU A 64 1.38 -0.59 9.74
C GLU A 64 2.75 -1.25 9.51
N TYR A 65 3.34 -1.11 8.33
CA TYR A 65 4.68 -1.59 8.05
C TYR A 65 5.71 -0.94 8.97
N ASN A 66 5.63 0.39 9.14
CA ASN A 66 6.53 1.12 10.03
C ASN A 66 6.40 0.67 11.49
N SER A 67 5.21 0.26 11.96
CA SER A 67 5.05 -0.26 13.33
C SER A 67 5.71 -1.62 13.55
N THR A 68 6.03 -2.37 12.48
CA THR A 68 6.79 -3.62 12.56
C THR A 68 8.31 -3.43 12.65
N LEU A 69 8.79 -2.19 12.55
CA LEU A 69 10.21 -1.86 12.63
C LEU A 69 10.65 -1.64 14.09
N PRO A 70 11.92 -1.88 14.41
CA PRO A 70 12.47 -1.53 15.73
C PRO A 70 12.31 -0.04 16.03
N ALA A 71 12.23 0.32 17.31
CA ALA A 71 12.23 1.71 17.75
C ALA A 71 13.40 2.49 17.13
N GLY A 72 13.12 3.72 16.69
CA GLY A 72 14.09 4.57 15.99
C GLY A 72 14.30 4.24 14.51
N LYS A 73 13.67 3.18 13.96
CA LYS A 73 13.70 2.88 12.53
C LYS A 73 12.35 3.21 11.88
N ARG A 74 12.40 3.94 10.77
CA ARG A 74 11.24 4.28 9.94
C ARG A 74 11.63 4.28 8.47
N VAL A 75 10.74 3.80 7.61
CA VAL A 75 10.80 4.01 6.17
C VAL A 75 9.96 5.23 5.82
N VAL A 76 10.58 6.16 5.09
CA VAL A 76 9.90 7.31 4.47
C VAL A 76 9.53 6.90 3.06
N TRP A 77 8.28 7.12 2.69
CA TRP A 77 7.75 6.77 1.38
C TRP A 77 7.72 8.05 0.54
N GLY A 78 8.23 7.97 -0.69
CA GLY A 78 8.21 9.08 -1.64
C GLY A 78 6.78 9.50 -2.01
N TRP A 79 6.67 10.73 -2.50
CA TRP A 79 5.46 11.19 -3.18
C TRP A 79 5.49 10.60 -4.59
N ALA A 80 4.63 9.60 -4.83
CA ALA A 80 4.23 9.20 -6.17
C ALA A 80 3.00 10.02 -6.59
#